data_AF-A0A3R6KVA2-F1
#
_entry.id   AF-A0A3R6KVA2-F1
#
_cell.length_a   1.000
_cell.length_b   1.000
_cell.length_c   1.000
_cell.angle_alpha   90.00
_cell.angle_beta   90.00
_cell.angle_gamma   90.00
#
_symmetry.space_group_name_H-M   'P 1'
#
loop_
_entity.id
_entity.type
_entity.pdbx_description
1 polymer ?
#
loop_
_entity_poly.entity_id
_entity_poly.type
_entity_poly.pdbx_seq_one_letter_code
_entity_poly.pdbx_strand_id
1 'polypeptide(L)'
;MRFDEAFKIMKQGSKVKIPSWGGYWFWSKEKQTIIMHTKDGEELDIRETKIPDYTFGNICSDEWVLADGENCPELGGEALFSFGEAIKYLKRGMKVARKGWNGKGQYIQLATGISYKTKDGDIVNCEHDAIGNMAIAFCGTSGVQMGWLASQADMLSEDWKFAE
;
A
#
# COMPACT_ATOMS: atom_id res chain seq x y z
N MET A 1 -6.05 -9.87 -10.24
CA MET A 1 -6.74 -10.12 -11.52
C MET A 1 -6.64 -8.85 -12.36
N ARG A 2 -6.65 -8.97 -13.69
CA ARG A 2 -6.59 -7.77 -14.54
C ARG A 2 -7.91 -7.01 -14.50
N PHE A 3 -7.86 -5.72 -14.79
CA PHE A 3 -9.06 -4.91 -14.77
C PHE A 3 -10.15 -5.36 -15.76
N ASP A 4 -9.81 -5.94 -16.91
CA ASP A 4 -10.82 -6.44 -17.85
C ASP A 4 -11.62 -7.62 -17.27
N GLU A 5 -10.99 -8.43 -16.42
CA GLU A 5 -11.65 -9.49 -15.65
C GLU A 5 -12.50 -8.87 -14.53
N ALA A 6 -11.92 -7.94 -13.76
CA ALA A 6 -12.60 -7.21 -12.69
C ALA A 6 -13.86 -6.48 -13.21
N PHE A 7 -13.77 -5.87 -14.40
CA PHE A 7 -14.89 -5.18 -15.04
C PHE A 7 -16.01 -6.11 -15.47
N LYS A 8 -15.68 -7.30 -15.99
CA LYS A 8 -16.67 -8.32 -16.34
C LYS A 8 -17.45 -8.80 -15.12
N ILE A 9 -16.76 -9.10 -14.01
CA ILE A 9 -17.42 -9.57 -12.78
C ILE A 9 -18.18 -8.43 -12.07
N MET A 10 -17.70 -7.18 -12.14
CA MET A 10 -18.45 -6.02 -11.66
C MET A 10 -19.82 -5.94 -12.34
N LYS A 11 -19.87 -6.10 -13.67
CA LYS A 11 -21.14 -6.11 -14.42
C LYS A 11 -22.07 -7.26 -14.03
N GLN A 12 -21.54 -8.34 -13.46
CA GLN A 12 -22.31 -9.47 -12.93
C GLN A 12 -22.82 -9.21 -11.50
N GLY A 13 -22.42 -8.10 -10.87
CA GLY A 13 -22.87 -7.67 -9.54
C GLY A 13 -21.81 -7.84 -8.45
N SER A 14 -20.62 -8.33 -8.77
CA SER A 14 -19.53 -8.43 -7.81
C SER A 14 -18.95 -7.06 -7.45
N LYS A 15 -18.41 -6.95 -6.24
CA LYS A 15 -17.59 -5.82 -5.79
C LYS A 15 -16.13 -6.21 -5.94
N VAL A 16 -15.28 -5.27 -6.36
CA VAL A 16 -13.84 -5.51 -6.55
C VAL A 16 -13.01 -4.38 -5.95
N LYS A 17 -11.76 -4.64 -5.61
CA LYS A 17 -10.87 -3.62 -5.02
C LYS A 17 -9.41 -3.84 -5.39
N ILE A 18 -8.61 -2.82 -5.16
CA ILE A 18 -7.15 -2.95 -5.00
C ILE A 18 -6.89 -3.36 -3.54
N PRO A 19 -5.98 -4.31 -3.25
CA PRO A 19 -5.80 -4.88 -1.91
C PRO A 19 -5.60 -3.82 -0.83
N SER A 20 -4.75 -2.84 -1.10
CA SER A 20 -4.44 -1.74 -0.19
C SER A 20 -5.56 -0.73 0.05
N TRP A 21 -6.63 -0.73 -0.74
CA TRP A 21 -7.65 0.30 -0.67
C TRP A 21 -8.77 -0.10 0.28
N GLY A 22 -9.30 0.84 1.08
CA GLY A 22 -10.31 0.52 2.09
C GLY A 22 -11.72 0.30 1.54
N GLY A 23 -11.98 0.84 0.36
CA GLY A 23 -13.26 0.75 -0.34
C GLY A 23 -13.26 -0.27 -1.49
N TYR A 24 -14.27 -0.21 -2.33
CA TYR A 24 -14.47 -1.12 -3.46
C TYR A 24 -15.16 -0.42 -4.64
N TRP A 25 -14.99 -0.98 -5.83
CA TRP A 25 -15.68 -0.57 -7.05
C TRP A 25 -16.78 -1.56 -7.39
N PHE A 26 -17.87 -1.05 -7.94
CA PHE A 26 -18.98 -1.87 -8.43
C PHE A 26 -19.62 -1.23 -9.67
N TRP A 27 -20.35 -2.04 -10.44
CA TRP A 27 -21.11 -1.55 -11.59
C TRP A 27 -22.52 -1.10 -11.17
N SER A 28 -22.86 0.16 -11.43
CA SER A 28 -24.24 0.64 -11.27
C SER A 28 -25.05 0.39 -12.54
N LYS A 29 -26.10 -0.42 -12.44
CA LYS A 29 -27.06 -0.65 -13.53
C LYS A 29 -27.88 0.59 -13.86
N GLU A 30 -28.15 1.44 -12.87
CA GLU A 30 -28.90 2.68 -13.06
C GLU A 30 -28.05 3.72 -13.82
N LYS A 31 -26.82 3.96 -13.35
CA LYS A 31 -25.93 4.97 -13.93
C LYS A 31 -25.13 4.49 -15.15
N GLN A 32 -25.16 3.19 -15.44
CA GLN A 32 -24.40 2.54 -16.53
C GLN A 32 -22.90 2.86 -16.48
N THR A 33 -22.32 2.85 -15.28
CA THR A 33 -20.92 3.20 -15.03
C THR A 33 -20.41 2.53 -13.77
N ILE A 34 -19.11 2.67 -13.51
CA ILE A 34 -18.47 2.22 -12.27
C ILE A 34 -18.70 3.26 -11.19
N ILE A 35 -19.11 2.80 -10.01
CA ILE A 35 -19.18 3.59 -8.78
C ILE A 35 -18.06 3.11 -7.87
N MET A 36 -17.32 4.07 -7.32
CA MET A 36 -16.24 3.88 -6.37
C MET A 36 -16.80 4.17 -4.98
N HIS A 37 -17.08 3.11 -4.22
CA HIS A 37 -17.38 3.24 -2.80
C HIS A 37 -16.04 3.44 -2.07
N THR A 38 -15.85 4.64 -1.52
CA THR A 38 -14.58 5.05 -0.91
C THR A 38 -14.42 4.47 0.50
N LYS A 39 -13.21 4.57 1.05
CA LYS A 39 -12.89 4.16 2.42
C LYS A 39 -13.60 4.96 3.53
N ASP A 40 -14.32 6.02 3.15
CA ASP A 40 -15.00 6.93 4.06
C ASP A 40 -16.53 6.80 3.90
N GLY A 41 -17.01 5.76 3.20
CA GLY A 41 -18.44 5.51 2.99
C GLY A 41 -19.07 6.23 1.79
N GLU A 42 -18.34 7.14 1.15
CA GLU A 42 -18.86 7.95 0.04
C GLU A 42 -18.87 7.19 -1.29
N GLU A 43 -19.92 7.38 -2.09
CA GLU A 43 -20.03 6.83 -3.45
C GLU A 43 -19.68 7.88 -4.51
N LEU A 44 -18.60 7.66 -5.24
CA LEU A 44 -18.15 8.53 -6.33
C LEU A 44 -18.35 7.85 -7.69
N ASP A 45 -19.01 8.55 -8.62
CA ASP A 45 -19.03 8.13 -10.02
C ASP A 45 -17.61 8.21 -10.60
N ILE A 46 -17.12 7.15 -11.23
CA ILE A 46 -15.75 7.14 -11.78
C ILE A 46 -15.49 8.28 -12.78
N ARG A 47 -16.55 8.75 -13.47
CA ARG A 47 -16.49 9.86 -14.43
C ARG A 47 -16.23 11.21 -13.76
N GLU A 48 -16.47 11.30 -12.45
CA GLU A 48 -16.30 12.50 -11.64
C GLU A 48 -14.99 12.49 -10.84
N THR A 49 -14.10 11.50 -11.08
CA THR A 49 -12.82 11.39 -10.37
C THR A 49 -12.02 12.69 -10.42
N LYS A 50 -11.55 13.12 -9.25
CA LYS A 50 -10.70 14.30 -9.11
C LYS A 50 -9.21 13.98 -9.22
N ILE A 51 -8.85 12.69 -9.25
CA ILE A 51 -7.47 12.22 -9.33
C ILE A 51 -7.34 11.21 -10.49
N PRO A 52 -7.44 11.66 -11.75
CA PRO A 52 -7.45 10.75 -12.91
C PRO A 52 -6.21 9.85 -12.99
N ASP A 53 -5.03 10.37 -12.66
CA ASP A 53 -3.78 9.59 -12.65
C ASP A 53 -3.88 8.36 -11.74
N TYR A 54 -4.39 8.55 -10.51
CA TYR A 54 -4.60 7.45 -9.56
C TYR A 54 -5.68 6.48 -10.06
N THR A 55 -6.82 6.99 -10.55
CA THR A 55 -7.92 6.15 -11.04
C THR A 55 -7.48 5.31 -12.25
N PHE A 56 -6.81 5.92 -13.24
CA PHE A 56 -6.36 5.22 -14.44
C PHE A 56 -5.18 4.30 -14.16
N GLY A 57 -4.29 4.68 -13.23
CA GLY A 57 -3.24 3.78 -12.73
C GLY A 57 -3.82 2.49 -12.14
N ASN A 58 -4.92 2.58 -11.38
CA ASN A 58 -5.61 1.39 -10.86
C ASN A 58 -6.30 0.59 -11.96
N ILE A 59 -6.92 1.24 -12.95
CA ILE A 59 -7.50 0.55 -14.13
C ILE A 59 -6.43 -0.25 -14.88
N CYS A 60 -5.19 0.24 -14.94
CA CYS A 60 -4.09 -0.47 -15.58
C CYS A 60 -3.45 -1.56 -14.70
N SER A 61 -3.90 -1.72 -13.44
CA SER A 61 -3.37 -2.72 -12.51
C SER A 61 -3.89 -4.13 -12.82
N ASP A 62 -3.06 -5.13 -12.49
CA ASP A 62 -3.37 -6.55 -12.45
C ASP A 62 -3.58 -7.08 -11.02
N GLU A 63 -3.61 -6.17 -10.04
CA GLU A 63 -3.71 -6.47 -8.61
C GLU A 63 -5.18 -6.57 -8.13
N TRP A 64 -6.19 -6.47 -9.01
CA TRP A 64 -7.60 -6.46 -8.57
C TRP A 64 -8.02 -7.77 -7.89
N VAL A 65 -8.80 -7.65 -6.83
CA VAL A 65 -9.40 -8.78 -6.11
C VAL A 65 -10.89 -8.57 -5.89
N LEU A 66 -11.64 -9.64 -5.60
CA LEU A 66 -13.00 -9.51 -5.09
C LEU A 66 -12.98 -8.81 -3.73
N ALA A 67 -13.94 -7.92 -3.50
CA ALA A 67 -14.12 -7.30 -2.20
C ALA A 67 -15.14 -8.08 -1.37
N ASP A 68 -14.77 -8.45 -0.15
CA ASP A 68 -15.62 -9.20 0.79
C ASP A 68 -15.42 -8.72 2.24
N GLY A 69 -16.12 -9.37 3.17
CA GLY A 69 -16.08 -9.03 4.59
C GLY A 69 -14.76 -9.36 5.29
N GLU A 70 -13.80 -10.00 4.63
CA GLU A 70 -12.49 -10.30 5.20
C GLU A 70 -11.45 -9.28 4.75
N ASN A 71 -11.46 -8.89 3.47
CA ASN A 71 -10.41 -8.07 2.88
C ASN A 71 -10.77 -6.60 2.68
N CYS A 72 -12.02 -6.20 2.90
CA CYS A 72 -12.48 -4.84 2.62
C CYS A 72 -12.97 -4.15 3.91
N PRO A 73 -12.27 -3.10 4.39
CA PRO A 73 -12.69 -2.31 5.55
C PRO A 73 -14.15 -1.83 5.51
N GLU A 74 -14.61 -1.31 4.37
CA GLU A 74 -16.01 -0.88 4.20
C GLU A 74 -17.05 -2.02 4.25
N LEU A 75 -16.59 -3.28 4.27
CA LEU A 75 -17.43 -4.46 4.45
C LEU A 75 -17.14 -5.18 5.79
N GLY A 76 -16.35 -4.57 6.67
CA GLY A 76 -15.97 -5.11 8.00
C GLY A 76 -14.63 -5.85 8.06
N GLY A 77 -13.91 -5.95 6.94
CA GLY A 77 -12.61 -6.62 6.83
C GLY A 77 -11.41 -5.73 7.12
N GLU A 78 -10.22 -6.18 6.71
CA GLU A 78 -8.97 -5.41 6.80
C GLU A 78 -8.27 -5.36 5.43
N ALA A 79 -7.81 -4.17 5.04
CA ALA A 79 -7.05 -3.99 3.80
C ALA A 79 -5.60 -4.44 4.03
N LEU A 80 -5.33 -5.69 3.65
CA LEU A 80 -3.99 -6.27 3.62
C LEU A 80 -3.48 -6.38 2.19
N PHE A 81 -2.16 -6.35 2.04
CA PHE A 81 -1.49 -6.37 0.74
C PHE A 81 -0.18 -7.17 0.78
N SER A 82 0.34 -7.45 -0.40
CA SER A 82 1.58 -8.20 -0.59
C SER A 82 2.83 -7.41 -0.19
N PHE A 83 3.96 -8.09 -0.04
CA PHE A 83 5.25 -7.41 0.12
C PHE A 83 5.61 -6.53 -1.08
N GLY A 84 5.26 -6.95 -2.30
CA GLY A 84 5.50 -6.18 -3.52
C GLY A 84 4.80 -4.81 -3.48
N GLU A 85 3.55 -4.80 -3.04
CA GLU A 85 2.78 -3.58 -2.77
C GLU A 85 3.39 -2.77 -1.62
N ALA A 86 3.82 -3.42 -0.55
CA ALA A 86 4.50 -2.76 0.56
C ALA A 86 5.74 -1.97 0.10
N ILE A 87 6.57 -2.54 -0.79
CA ILE A 87 7.72 -1.84 -1.40
C ILE A 87 7.27 -0.66 -2.27
N LYS A 88 6.22 -0.83 -3.08
CA LYS A 88 5.65 0.26 -3.91
C LYS A 88 5.21 1.43 -3.04
N TYR A 89 4.61 1.16 -1.88
CA TYR A 89 4.19 2.20 -0.94
C TYR A 89 5.35 2.83 -0.17
N LEU A 90 6.35 2.06 0.23
CA LEU A 90 7.58 2.58 0.82
C LEU A 90 8.31 3.57 -0.09
N LYS A 91 8.42 3.25 -1.39
CA LYS A 91 8.99 4.16 -2.40
C LYS A 91 8.22 5.48 -2.55
N ARG A 92 6.94 5.50 -2.15
CA ARG A 92 6.09 6.68 -2.11
C ARG A 92 6.12 7.41 -0.76
N GLY A 93 6.98 6.98 0.17
CA GLY A 93 7.14 7.58 1.50
C GLY A 93 6.12 7.10 2.54
N MET A 94 5.29 6.10 2.21
CA MET A 94 4.32 5.56 3.17
C MET A 94 5.02 4.61 4.15
N LYS A 95 4.54 4.59 5.40
CA LYS A 95 4.94 3.59 6.40
C LYS A 95 4.09 2.35 6.25
N VAL A 96 4.71 1.18 6.39
CA VAL A 96 4.01 -0.11 6.30
C VAL A 96 4.47 -1.05 7.39
N ALA A 97 3.60 -1.97 7.80
CA ALA A 97 3.87 -2.96 8.83
C ALA A 97 3.23 -4.29 8.45
N ARG A 98 3.65 -5.36 9.10
CA ARG A 98 2.94 -6.64 9.05
C ARG A 98 1.92 -6.72 10.16
N LYS A 99 0.75 -7.28 9.86
CA LYS A 99 -0.28 -7.58 10.87
C LYS A 99 0.25 -8.52 11.95
N GLY A 100 1.08 -9.50 11.58
CA GLY A 100 1.65 -10.49 12.49
C GLY A 100 2.89 -10.08 13.28
N TRP A 101 3.37 -8.83 13.19
CA TRP A 101 4.56 -8.41 13.94
C TRP A 101 4.32 -8.32 15.44
N ASN A 102 5.30 -8.78 16.21
CA ASN A 102 5.27 -8.79 17.67
C ASN A 102 5.71 -7.43 18.23
N GLY A 103 4.81 -6.45 18.18
CA GLY A 103 4.97 -5.18 18.88
C GLY A 103 4.01 -4.10 18.40
N LYS A 104 3.36 -3.40 19.34
CA LYS A 104 2.52 -2.24 19.01
C LYS A 104 3.40 -1.14 18.42
N GLY A 105 2.98 -0.60 17.27
CA GLY A 105 3.65 0.54 16.63
C GLY A 105 4.97 0.20 15.90
N GLN A 106 5.22 -1.09 15.60
CA GLN A 106 6.34 -1.45 14.73
C GLN A 106 5.99 -1.22 13.27
N TYR A 107 6.89 -0.63 12.50
CA TYR A 107 6.72 -0.38 11.07
C TYR A 107 8.07 -0.27 10.37
N ILE A 108 8.06 -0.37 9.05
CA ILE A 108 9.18 0.02 8.20
C ILE A 108 8.84 1.29 7.43
N GLN A 109 9.88 2.08 7.15
CA GLN A 109 9.78 3.28 6.34
C GLN A 109 11.02 3.44 5.45
N LEU A 110 10.89 4.18 4.36
CA LEU A 110 12.04 4.61 3.57
C LEU A 110 12.72 5.78 4.29
N ALA A 111 13.96 5.59 4.69
CA ALA A 111 14.79 6.65 5.25
C ALA A 111 15.74 7.19 4.18
N THR A 112 15.97 8.50 4.20
CA THR A 112 16.78 9.26 3.25
C THR A 112 17.86 10.04 4.00
N GLY A 113 18.91 10.49 3.29
CA GLY A 113 20.00 11.26 3.90
C GLY A 113 20.83 10.46 4.91
N ILE A 114 20.98 9.14 4.68
CA ILE A 114 21.72 8.28 5.61
C ILE A 114 23.20 8.70 5.64
N SER A 115 23.66 9.04 6.84
CA SER A 115 25.03 9.46 7.11
C SER A 115 25.64 8.63 8.22
N TYR A 116 26.97 8.58 8.25
CA TYR A 116 27.71 8.04 9.37
C TYR A 116 28.56 9.15 9.98
N LYS A 117 28.72 9.09 11.31
CA LYS A 117 29.59 10.00 12.05
C LYS A 117 30.86 9.25 12.43
N THR A 118 32.02 9.77 12.04
CA THR A 118 33.32 9.20 12.45
C THR A 118 33.52 9.40 13.96
N LYS A 119 34.51 8.71 14.54
CA LYS A 119 34.92 8.93 15.93
C LYS A 119 35.39 10.37 16.18
N ASP A 120 35.99 11.00 15.17
CA ASP A 120 36.51 12.37 15.22
C ASP A 120 35.43 13.42 15.01
N GLY A 121 34.22 12.99 14.61
CA GLY A 121 33.03 13.83 14.55
C GLY A 121 32.58 14.23 13.15
N ASP A 122 33.30 13.80 12.11
CA ASP A 122 32.96 14.09 10.72
C ASP A 122 31.69 13.37 10.30
N ILE A 123 30.81 14.08 9.62
CA ILE A 123 29.61 13.51 8.99
C ILE A 123 29.94 13.19 7.55
N VAL A 124 29.71 11.94 7.16
CA VAL A 124 30.06 11.43 5.83
C VAL A 124 28.81 10.83 5.19
N ASN A 125 28.73 10.92 3.86
CA ASN A 125 27.65 10.41 2.99
C ASN A 125 26.30 11.13 3.04
N CYS A 126 26.12 12.19 3.85
CA CYS A 126 24.84 12.89 3.97
C CYS A 126 24.26 13.40 2.63
N GLU A 127 25.12 13.87 1.71
CA GLU A 127 24.73 14.47 0.42
C GLU A 127 25.14 13.63 -0.81
N HIS A 128 25.43 12.33 -0.62
CA HIS A 128 26.02 11.52 -1.69
C HIS A 128 24.97 10.85 -2.58
N ASP A 129 24.52 11.55 -3.63
CA ASP A 129 23.50 11.06 -4.57
C ASP A 129 23.90 9.77 -5.32
N ALA A 130 25.21 9.59 -5.58
CA ALA A 130 25.69 8.50 -6.42
C ALA A 130 25.75 7.11 -5.74
N ILE A 131 25.71 7.04 -4.41
CA ILE A 131 25.92 5.78 -3.65
C ILE A 131 24.62 5.29 -2.99
N GLY A 132 23.51 6.00 -3.18
CA GLY A 132 22.24 5.68 -2.55
C GLY A 132 22.28 6.05 -1.06
N ASN A 133 21.79 7.24 -0.72
CA ASN A 133 21.62 7.70 0.65
C ASN A 133 20.28 7.24 1.25
N MET A 134 19.71 6.16 0.72
CA MET A 134 18.40 5.63 1.11
C MET A 134 18.54 4.22 1.67
N ALA A 135 17.78 3.94 2.72
CA ALA A 135 17.67 2.60 3.28
C ALA A 135 16.27 2.38 3.86
N ILE A 136 15.82 1.14 3.91
CA ILE A 136 14.62 0.80 4.69
C ILE A 136 15.03 0.80 6.16
N ALA A 137 14.33 1.57 6.97
CA ALA A 137 14.49 1.61 8.41
C ALA A 137 13.37 0.79 9.05
N PHE A 138 13.71 -0.08 10.01
CA PHE A 138 12.74 -0.71 10.89
C PHE A 138 12.63 0.10 12.17
N CYS A 139 11.45 0.66 12.39
CA CYS A 139 11.10 1.41 13.59
C CYS A 139 10.45 0.45 14.58
N GLY A 140 11.25 -0.02 15.54
CA GLY A 140 10.81 -0.92 16.60
C GLY A 140 10.51 -0.19 17.91
N THR A 141 10.04 -0.94 18.90
CA THR A 141 9.81 -0.45 20.27
C THR A 141 11.10 -0.10 21.00
N SER A 142 12.24 -0.67 20.58
CA SER A 142 13.57 -0.44 21.18
C SER A 142 14.43 0.55 20.40
N GLY A 143 13.90 1.18 19.36
CA GLY A 143 14.62 2.14 18.52
C GLY A 143 14.53 1.81 17.03
N VAL A 144 15.39 2.47 16.26
CA VAL A 144 15.42 2.38 14.80
C VAL A 144 16.61 1.54 14.35
N GLN A 145 16.35 0.49 13.58
CA GLN A 145 17.37 -0.27 12.87
C GLN A 145 17.45 0.23 11.43
N MET A 146 18.54 0.88 11.09
CA MET A 146 18.84 1.29 9.72
C MET A 146 19.32 0.11 8.86
N GLY A 147 18.86 0.04 7.60
CA GLY A 147 19.24 -1.04 6.69
C GLY A 147 18.55 -2.35 7.01
N TRP A 148 17.25 -2.30 7.33
CA TRP A 148 16.44 -3.49 7.55
C TRP A 148 16.42 -4.37 6.30
N LEU A 149 16.66 -5.67 6.50
CA LEU A 149 16.66 -6.69 5.45
C LEU A 149 15.37 -7.49 5.58
N ALA A 150 14.59 -7.54 4.51
CA ALA A 150 13.39 -8.38 4.46
C ALA A 150 13.80 -9.85 4.48
N SER A 151 13.24 -10.61 5.42
CA SER A 151 13.40 -12.07 5.42
C SER A 151 12.58 -12.70 4.29
N GLN A 152 12.82 -13.98 3.98
CA GLN A 152 11.95 -14.72 3.05
C GLN A 152 10.50 -14.76 3.55
N ALA A 153 10.29 -14.83 4.87
CA ALA A 153 8.95 -14.81 5.45
C ALA A 153 8.26 -13.45 5.32
N ASP A 154 9.02 -12.35 5.21
CA ASP A 154 8.49 -11.01 4.95
C ASP A 154 8.17 -10.81 3.47
N MET A 155 9.02 -11.34 2.59
CA MET A 155 8.83 -11.24 1.14
C MET A 155 7.64 -12.07 0.63
N LEU A 156 7.34 -13.20 1.28
CA LEU A 156 6.28 -14.12 0.90
C LEU A 156 4.96 -13.88 1.65
N SER A 157 4.86 -12.83 2.46
CA SER A 157 3.66 -12.55 3.24
C SER A 157 2.68 -11.63 2.54
N GLU A 158 1.39 -11.88 2.79
CA GLU A 158 0.25 -11.13 2.26
C GLU A 158 -0.47 -10.31 3.35
N ASP A 159 0.14 -10.18 4.53
CA ASP A 159 -0.44 -9.52 5.70
C ASP A 159 0.14 -8.12 5.94
N TRP A 160 0.65 -7.47 4.89
CA TRP A 160 1.14 -6.09 4.99
C TRP A 160 -0.01 -5.10 5.03
N LYS A 161 0.18 -4.03 5.79
CA LYS A 161 -0.78 -2.94 5.97
C LYS A 161 -0.05 -1.61 6.08
N PHE A 162 -0.76 -0.51 5.86
CA PHE A 162 -0.24 0.80 6.23
C PHE A 162 -0.08 0.89 7.75
N ALA A 163 0.99 1.56 8.18
CA ALA A 163 1.20 1.93 9.57
C ALA A 163 0.79 3.39 9.78
N GLU A 164 0.24 3.69 10.96
CA GLU A 164 -0.11 5.04 11.41
C GLU A 164 1.15 5.86 11.80
#